data_AF-A0AAQ3Y7Z3-F1
#
_entry.id   AF-A0AAQ3Y7Z3-F1
#
_cell.length_a   1.000
_cell.length_b   1.000
_cell.length_c   1.000
_cell.angle_alpha   90.00
_cell.angle_beta   90.00
_cell.angle_gamma   90.00
#
_symmetry.space_group_name_H-M   'P 1'
#
loop_
_entity.id
_entity.type
_entity.pdbx_description
1 polymer ?
#
loop_
_entity_poly.entity_id
_entity_poly.type
_entity_poly.pdbx_seq_one_letter_code
_entity_poly.pdbx_strand_id
1 'polypeptide(L)'
;MKIMYEELSDVKSSIRSQRLNAVGSFNSVTSSIDGLAGNRNLLGGGWVSTVSHLQAYQEIDKALFNVYYEMDNSLNSYLTDFVGEVGKTDEVLDTDDLEGLLRDLQTAQNEYTNLMSDLAKSMKNVPVLGDFFKQQSIDPIKEDIEILQKYQAFEFSHASHYSELSSLISDVNTGLAQLGNPANFLNPREGYRIVDYGNQQWFKNLKGYNDSQPKSRVETVTELDAAGNIVYVVYTNGVKDEKLTAQLTEAMKESWLD
;
A
#
# COMPACT_ATOMS: atom_id res chain seq x y z
N MET A 1 17.83 0.09 -11.44
CA MET A 1 16.45 0.56 -11.07
C MET A 1 16.54 1.73 -10.11
N LYS A 2 15.86 2.84 -10.40
CA LYS A 2 15.85 4.06 -9.58
C LYS A 2 14.51 4.20 -8.90
N ILE A 3 14.50 4.38 -7.58
CA ILE A 3 13.29 4.66 -6.79
C ILE A 3 13.57 5.89 -5.94
N MET A 4 12.71 6.91 -6.04
CA MET A 4 12.74 8.08 -5.16
C MET A 4 11.62 8.00 -4.11
N TYR A 5 11.90 8.42 -2.88
CA TYR A 5 10.89 8.53 -1.82
C TYR A 5 9.74 9.47 -2.24
N GLU A 6 10.04 10.54 -2.96
CA GLU A 6 9.04 11.46 -3.52
C GLU A 6 8.07 10.74 -4.47
N GLU A 7 8.57 9.89 -5.38
CA GLU A 7 7.73 9.11 -6.29
C GLU A 7 6.82 8.15 -5.52
N LEU A 8 7.33 7.49 -4.47
CA LEU A 8 6.51 6.62 -3.62
C LEU A 8 5.48 7.41 -2.79
N SER A 9 5.82 8.63 -2.36
CA SER A 9 4.91 9.56 -1.68
C SER A 9 3.80 10.08 -2.61
N ASP A 10 4.11 10.30 -3.89
CA ASP A 10 3.12 10.65 -4.91
C ASP A 10 2.19 9.48 -5.23
N VAL A 11 2.73 8.27 -5.30
CA VAL A 11 1.94 7.03 -5.43
C VAL A 11 1.02 6.87 -4.22
N LYS A 12 1.50 7.11 -3.00
CA LYS A 12 0.69 7.10 -1.78
C LYS A 12 -0.45 8.11 -1.87
N SER A 13 -0.16 9.34 -2.26
CA SER A 13 -1.18 10.40 -2.42
C SER A 13 -2.24 10.00 -3.46
N SER A 14 -1.80 9.38 -4.55
CA SER A 14 -2.68 8.87 -5.61
C SER A 14 -3.57 7.72 -5.12
N ILE A 15 -3.00 6.74 -4.42
CA ILE A 15 -3.75 5.60 -3.85
C ILE A 15 -4.77 6.09 -2.82
N ARG A 16 -4.39 7.01 -1.93
CA ARG A 16 -5.29 7.61 -0.95
C ARG A 16 -6.46 8.32 -1.63
N SER A 17 -6.19 9.10 -2.69
CA SER A 17 -7.23 9.78 -3.46
C SER A 17 -8.17 8.80 -4.15
N GLN A 18 -7.63 7.79 -4.82
CA GLN A 18 -8.43 6.74 -5.48
C GLN A 18 -9.27 5.96 -4.49
N ARG A 19 -8.72 5.64 -3.31
CA ARG A 19 -9.45 5.03 -2.20
C ARG A 19 -10.64 5.88 -1.78
N LEU A 20 -10.44 7.16 -1.49
CA LEU A 20 -11.53 8.05 -1.06
C LEU A 20 -12.65 8.16 -2.11
N ASN A 21 -12.29 8.16 -3.40
CA ASN A 21 -13.27 8.21 -4.49
C ASN A 21 -14.01 6.88 -4.73
N ALA A 22 -13.32 5.75 -4.59
CA ALA A 22 -13.86 4.43 -4.91
C ALA A 22 -14.62 3.79 -3.74
N VAL A 23 -14.11 3.92 -2.52
CA VAL A 23 -14.61 3.20 -1.33
C VAL A 23 -16.06 3.55 -1.00
N GLY A 24 -16.46 4.82 -1.14
CA GLY A 24 -17.84 5.24 -0.95
C GLY A 24 -18.83 4.58 -1.92
N SER A 25 -18.34 4.08 -3.06
CA SER A 25 -19.17 3.45 -4.10
C SER A 25 -19.36 1.95 -3.90
N PHE A 26 -18.41 1.22 -3.30
CA PHE A 26 -18.51 -0.23 -3.15
C PHE A 26 -19.77 -0.61 -2.35
N ASN A 27 -20.03 0.04 -1.21
CA ASN A 27 -21.23 -0.21 -0.40
C ASN A 27 -22.58 0.01 -1.14
N SER A 28 -22.60 0.76 -2.24
CA SER A 28 -23.80 0.96 -3.06
C SER A 28 -24.23 -0.29 -3.83
N VAL A 29 -23.26 -1.11 -4.29
CA VAL A 29 -23.52 -2.36 -5.02
C VAL A 29 -24.17 -3.36 -4.09
N THR A 30 -23.57 -3.60 -2.92
CA THR A 30 -24.13 -4.47 -1.89
C THR A 30 -25.55 -4.04 -1.49
N SER A 31 -25.76 -2.75 -1.23
CA SER A 31 -27.08 -2.21 -0.86
C SER A 31 -28.13 -2.39 -1.96
N SER A 32 -27.72 -2.24 -3.23
CA SER A 32 -28.61 -2.45 -4.38
C SER A 32 -29.01 -3.91 -4.52
N ILE A 33 -28.07 -4.84 -4.32
CA ILE A 33 -28.32 -6.28 -4.36
C ILE A 33 -29.25 -6.69 -3.22
N ASP A 34 -29.05 -6.17 -2.01
CA ASP A 34 -29.94 -6.43 -0.87
C ASP A 34 -31.36 -5.88 -1.12
N GLY A 35 -31.47 -4.69 -1.72
CA GLY A 35 -32.75 -4.11 -2.13
C GLY A 35 -33.49 -4.97 -3.15
N LEU A 36 -32.76 -5.54 -4.12
CA LEU A 36 -33.32 -6.52 -5.08
C LEU A 36 -33.74 -7.80 -4.36
N ALA A 37 -32.89 -8.39 -3.52
CA ALA A 37 -33.18 -9.62 -2.78
C ALA A 37 -34.41 -9.47 -1.85
N GLY A 38 -34.60 -8.28 -1.28
CA GLY A 38 -35.74 -7.96 -0.41
C GLY A 38 -37.06 -7.70 -1.15
N ASN A 39 -37.06 -7.58 -2.49
CA ASN A 39 -38.24 -7.27 -3.26
C ASN A 39 -39.19 -8.49 -3.37
N ARG A 40 -40.36 -8.37 -2.73
CA ARG A 40 -41.38 -9.43 -2.67
C ARG A 40 -42.35 -9.44 -3.86
N ASN A 41 -42.29 -8.43 -4.73
CA ASN A 41 -43.18 -8.31 -5.89
C ASN A 41 -42.67 -9.12 -7.11
N LEU A 42 -41.41 -9.53 -7.09
CA LEU A 42 -40.78 -10.33 -8.13
C LEU A 42 -40.57 -11.76 -7.59
N LEU A 43 -41.11 -12.74 -8.31
CA LEU A 43 -41.14 -14.15 -7.90
C LEU A 43 -40.79 -15.05 -9.09
N GLY A 44 -40.41 -16.30 -8.81
CA GLY A 44 -40.14 -17.34 -9.81
C GLY A 44 -38.66 -17.71 -9.93
N GLY A 45 -38.40 -18.84 -10.59
CA GLY A 45 -37.06 -19.45 -10.65
C GLY A 45 -36.00 -18.54 -11.25
N GLY A 46 -36.30 -17.83 -12.35
CA GLY A 46 -35.37 -16.88 -12.96
C GLY A 46 -35.04 -15.66 -12.09
N TRP A 47 -35.99 -15.21 -11.27
CA TRP A 47 -35.73 -14.14 -10.31
C TRP A 47 -34.82 -14.62 -9.17
N VAL A 48 -35.14 -15.78 -8.58
CA VAL A 48 -34.35 -16.39 -7.50
C VAL A 48 -32.91 -16.66 -7.97
N SER A 49 -32.74 -17.18 -9.18
CA SER A 49 -31.40 -17.44 -9.72
C SER A 49 -30.62 -16.16 -10.01
N THR A 50 -31.28 -15.10 -10.48
CA THR A 50 -30.66 -13.79 -10.68
C THR A 50 -30.19 -13.18 -9.36
N VAL A 51 -31.03 -13.18 -8.33
CA VAL A 51 -30.66 -12.68 -6.99
C VAL A 51 -29.48 -13.48 -6.44
N SER A 52 -29.53 -14.81 -6.51
CA SER A 52 -28.44 -15.66 -6.04
C SER A 52 -27.12 -15.42 -6.80
N HIS A 53 -27.19 -15.19 -8.11
CA HIS A 53 -26.02 -14.84 -8.91
C HIS A 53 -25.44 -13.48 -8.52
N LEU A 54 -26.29 -12.48 -8.33
CA LEU A 54 -25.88 -11.14 -7.91
C LEU A 54 -25.29 -11.12 -6.50
N GLN A 55 -25.83 -11.89 -5.56
CA GLN A 55 -25.30 -11.98 -4.20
C GLN A 55 -23.83 -12.42 -4.14
N ALA A 56 -23.36 -13.22 -5.10
CA ALA A 56 -21.95 -13.58 -5.16
C ALA A 56 -21.02 -12.39 -5.45
N TYR A 57 -21.52 -11.32 -6.08
CA TYR A 57 -20.76 -10.07 -6.24
C TYR A 57 -20.57 -9.31 -4.93
N GLN A 58 -21.39 -9.55 -3.89
CA GLN A 58 -21.26 -8.85 -2.61
C GLN A 58 -19.93 -9.18 -1.91
N GLU A 59 -19.45 -10.42 -2.00
CA GLU A 59 -18.15 -10.79 -1.43
C GLU A 59 -16.98 -10.13 -2.19
N ILE A 60 -17.11 -9.95 -3.51
CA ILE A 60 -16.12 -9.23 -4.33
C ILE A 60 -16.12 -7.74 -4.00
N ASP A 61 -17.31 -7.15 -3.89
CA ASP A 61 -17.51 -5.74 -3.55
C ASP A 61 -16.91 -5.40 -2.18
N LYS A 62 -17.20 -6.23 -1.17
CA LYS A 62 -16.62 -6.10 0.17
C LYS A 62 -15.10 -6.35 0.19
N ALA A 63 -14.61 -7.29 -0.63
CA ALA A 63 -13.17 -7.54 -0.75
C ALA A 63 -12.43 -6.35 -1.38
N LEU A 64 -12.97 -5.77 -2.46
CA LEU A 64 -12.43 -4.56 -3.08
C LEU A 64 -12.40 -3.39 -2.09
N PHE A 65 -13.49 -3.16 -1.36
CA PHE A 65 -13.52 -2.17 -0.28
C PHE A 65 -12.33 -2.34 0.68
N ASN A 66 -12.08 -3.56 1.15
CA ASN A 66 -11.00 -3.83 2.10
C ASN A 66 -9.60 -3.75 1.46
N VAL A 67 -9.42 -4.23 0.23
CA VAL A 67 -8.15 -4.18 -0.52
C VAL A 67 -7.69 -2.73 -0.69
N TYR A 68 -8.60 -1.80 -0.99
CA TYR A 68 -8.23 -0.39 -1.12
C TYR A 68 -7.69 0.21 0.20
N TYR A 69 -8.24 -0.17 1.35
CA TYR A 69 -7.68 0.21 2.65
C TYR A 69 -6.32 -0.45 2.90
N GLU A 70 -6.18 -1.71 2.54
CA GLU A 70 -4.93 -2.45 2.76
C GLU A 70 -3.79 -1.95 1.85
N MET A 71 -4.10 -1.51 0.63
CA MET A 71 -3.13 -0.85 -0.26
C MET A 71 -2.56 0.42 0.37
N ASP A 72 -3.44 1.28 0.91
CA ASP A 72 -3.05 2.53 1.57
C ASP A 72 -2.23 2.25 2.84
N ASN A 73 -2.69 1.31 3.69
CA ASN A 73 -2.01 0.92 4.92
C ASN A 73 -0.64 0.29 4.66
N SER A 74 -0.57 -0.68 3.74
CA SER A 74 0.67 -1.39 3.40
C SER A 74 1.70 -0.43 2.80
N LEU A 75 1.31 0.48 1.91
CA LEU A 75 2.23 1.49 1.40
C LEU A 75 2.65 2.50 2.48
N ASN A 76 1.75 2.86 3.40
CA ASN A 76 2.10 3.71 4.53
C ASN A 76 3.10 3.03 5.50
N SER A 77 2.92 1.74 5.79
CA SER A 77 3.88 0.95 6.57
C SER A 77 5.22 0.90 5.85
N TYR A 78 5.23 0.51 4.57
CA TYR A 78 6.43 0.43 3.76
C TYR A 78 7.24 1.73 3.78
N LEU A 79 6.57 2.88 3.62
CA LEU A 79 7.21 4.19 3.67
C LEU A 79 7.69 4.55 5.08
N THR A 80 6.95 4.18 6.12
CA THR A 80 7.35 4.43 7.51
C THR A 80 8.58 3.59 7.88
N ASP A 81 8.59 2.32 7.49
CA ASP A 81 9.68 1.38 7.70
C ASP A 81 10.90 1.80 6.87
N PHE A 82 10.71 2.27 5.63
CA PHE A 82 11.79 2.84 4.81
C PHE A 82 12.45 4.04 5.48
N VAL A 83 11.67 5.00 6.00
CA VAL A 83 12.20 6.16 6.73
C VAL A 83 12.93 5.71 8.00
N GLY A 84 12.38 4.76 8.73
CA GLY A 84 12.95 4.25 9.99
C GLY A 84 14.25 3.47 9.80
N GLU A 85 14.35 2.67 8.75
CA GLU A 85 15.47 1.74 8.51
C GLU A 85 16.57 2.35 7.63
N VAL A 86 16.20 3.13 6.60
CA VAL A 86 17.15 3.74 5.65
C VAL A 86 17.57 5.15 6.08
N GLY A 87 16.67 5.93 6.70
CA GLY A 87 17.00 7.20 7.36
C GLY A 87 17.28 8.40 6.42
N LYS A 88 17.47 8.19 5.11
CA LYS A 88 17.62 9.24 4.10
C LYS A 88 16.56 9.12 3.01
N THR A 89 15.79 10.18 2.80
CA THR A 89 14.64 10.22 1.86
C THR A 89 14.87 11.12 0.65
N ASP A 90 15.98 11.85 0.63
CA ASP A 90 16.32 12.89 -0.35
C ASP A 90 17.30 12.43 -1.43
N GLU A 91 17.81 11.20 -1.33
CA GLU A 91 18.77 10.63 -2.29
C GLU A 91 18.07 9.73 -3.33
N VAL A 92 18.49 9.86 -4.60
CA VAL A 92 18.07 8.95 -5.68
C VAL A 92 18.86 7.66 -5.55
N LEU A 93 18.18 6.57 -5.19
CA LEU A 93 18.83 5.27 -5.05
C LEU A 93 18.88 4.57 -6.41
N ASP A 94 20.08 4.51 -7.01
CA ASP A 94 20.33 3.72 -8.22
C ASP A 94 20.94 2.36 -7.86
N THR A 95 20.15 1.30 -8.05
CA THR A 95 20.59 -0.08 -7.83
C THR A 95 21.72 -0.54 -8.74
N ASP A 96 21.97 0.15 -9.86
CA ASP A 96 23.09 -0.16 -10.77
C ASP A 96 24.39 0.56 -10.33
N ASP A 97 24.31 1.78 -9.78
CA ASP A 97 25.44 2.44 -9.10
C ASP A 97 25.85 1.69 -7.82
N LEU A 98 24.93 0.91 -7.25
CA LEU A 98 25.09 0.09 -6.05
C LEU A 98 26.18 -0.99 -6.19
N GLU A 99 26.22 -1.71 -7.31
CA GLU A 99 27.31 -2.66 -7.60
C GLU A 99 28.64 -1.95 -7.90
N GLY A 100 28.56 -0.77 -8.53
CA GLY A 100 29.70 0.08 -8.86
C GLY A 100 30.40 0.61 -7.61
N LEU A 101 29.66 1.27 -6.72
CA LEU A 101 30.16 1.84 -5.46
C LEU A 101 30.71 0.76 -4.52
N LEU A 102 30.08 -0.42 -4.45
CA LEU A 102 30.60 -1.54 -3.67
C LEU A 102 31.96 -2.02 -4.21
N ARG A 103 32.11 -2.11 -5.54
CA ARG A 103 33.39 -2.43 -6.19
C ARG A 103 34.42 -1.33 -6.00
N ASP A 104 34.01 -0.07 -6.09
CA ASP A 104 34.89 1.09 -5.92
C ASP A 104 35.36 1.23 -4.47
N LEU A 105 34.54 0.92 -3.47
CA LEU A 105 34.98 0.84 -2.07
C LEU A 105 35.90 -0.36 -1.84
N GLN A 106 35.62 -1.53 -2.39
CA GLN A 106 36.53 -2.68 -2.28
C GLN A 106 37.89 -2.34 -2.91
N THR A 107 37.87 -1.65 -4.05
CA THR A 107 39.07 -1.16 -4.73
C THR A 107 39.78 -0.09 -3.90
N ALA A 108 39.06 0.94 -3.44
CA ALA A 108 39.58 2.03 -2.60
C ALA A 108 40.08 1.54 -1.23
N GLN A 109 39.44 0.55 -0.60
CA GLN A 109 39.93 -0.07 0.64
C GLN A 109 41.18 -0.89 0.40
N ASN A 110 41.25 -1.66 -0.70
CA ASN A 110 42.45 -2.40 -1.07
C ASN A 110 43.59 -1.43 -1.42
N GLU A 111 43.32 -0.40 -2.20
CA GLU A 111 44.27 0.65 -2.54
C GLU A 111 44.71 1.44 -1.31
N TYR A 112 43.79 1.84 -0.43
CA TYR A 112 44.10 2.53 0.83
C TYR A 112 44.90 1.64 1.79
N THR A 113 44.60 0.34 1.88
CA THR A 113 45.35 -0.62 2.72
C THR A 113 46.76 -0.85 2.15
N ASN A 114 46.89 -0.96 0.83
CA ASN A 114 48.19 -1.07 0.15
C ASN A 114 49.01 0.22 0.31
N LEU A 115 48.38 1.37 0.07
CA LEU A 115 48.97 2.71 0.22
C LEU A 115 49.41 2.94 1.68
N MET A 116 48.57 2.60 2.67
CA MET A 116 48.92 2.71 4.09
C MET A 116 50.01 1.73 4.52
N SER A 117 50.08 0.52 3.94
CA SER A 117 51.16 -0.44 4.19
C SER A 117 52.50 0.06 3.64
N ASP A 118 52.50 0.65 2.44
CA ASP A 118 53.68 1.21 1.78
C ASP A 118 54.10 2.56 2.39
N LEU A 119 53.14 3.37 2.85
CA LEU A 119 53.36 4.58 3.64
C LEU A 119 53.92 4.26 5.03
N ALA A 120 53.40 3.26 5.74
CA ALA A 120 53.91 2.84 7.04
C ALA A 120 55.36 2.34 6.98
N LYS A 121 55.76 1.72 5.86
CA LYS A 121 57.15 1.35 5.59
C LYS A 121 58.04 2.55 5.25
N SER A 122 57.53 3.51 4.47
CA SER A 122 58.34 4.64 3.98
C SER A 122 58.40 5.85 4.92
N MET A 123 57.44 6.01 5.84
CA MET A 123 57.27 7.23 6.66
C MET A 123 57.43 7.04 8.17
N LYS A 124 58.09 5.96 8.62
CA LYS A 124 58.28 5.60 10.05
C LYS A 124 58.75 6.74 10.98
N ASN A 125 59.31 7.84 10.45
CA ASN A 125 59.90 8.95 11.21
C ASN A 125 59.28 10.35 10.96
N VAL A 126 58.10 10.50 10.32
CA VAL A 126 57.56 11.83 9.95
C VAL A 126 56.14 12.09 10.52
N PRO A 127 55.95 13.04 11.46
CA PRO A 127 54.67 13.27 12.15
C PRO A 127 53.57 14.02 11.38
N VAL A 128 53.90 14.80 10.35
CA VAL A 128 52.99 15.80 9.76
C VAL A 128 52.02 15.23 8.71
N LEU A 129 52.26 14.00 8.23
CA LEU A 129 51.54 13.45 7.08
C LEU A 129 50.22 12.74 7.45
N GLY A 130 50.01 12.44 8.74
CA GLY A 130 48.80 11.77 9.22
C GLY A 130 47.49 12.56 9.04
N ASP A 131 47.55 13.90 9.03
CA ASP A 131 46.36 14.75 8.90
C ASP A 131 45.99 15.05 7.42
N PHE A 132 46.95 14.94 6.50
CA PHE A 132 46.70 15.09 5.05
C PHE A 132 45.91 13.90 4.48
N PHE A 133 46.22 12.67 4.92
CA PHE A 133 45.51 11.47 4.48
C PHE A 133 44.12 11.31 5.10
N LYS A 134 43.82 11.99 6.21
CA LYS A 134 42.44 12.12 6.72
C LYS A 134 41.56 13.03 5.85
N GLN A 135 42.14 13.96 5.08
CA GLN A 135 41.38 14.90 4.24
C GLN A 135 40.92 14.31 2.89
N GLN A 136 41.55 13.24 2.40
CA GLN A 136 40.98 12.39 1.35
C GLN A 136 40.13 11.28 2.00
N SER A 137 39.08 11.68 2.72
CA SER A 137 38.27 10.70 3.46
C SER A 137 37.44 9.84 2.51
N ILE A 138 37.48 8.53 2.75
CA ILE A 138 36.55 7.53 2.20
C ILE A 138 35.18 7.58 2.89
N ASP A 139 34.95 8.56 3.76
CA ASP A 139 33.78 8.62 4.63
C ASP A 139 32.48 8.90 3.87
N PRO A 140 32.44 9.78 2.85
CA PRO A 140 31.27 9.89 1.98
C PRO A 140 30.94 8.57 1.26
N ILE A 141 31.96 7.89 0.73
CA ILE A 141 31.79 6.59 0.05
C ILE A 141 31.29 5.51 1.03
N LYS A 142 31.76 5.52 2.29
CA LYS A 142 31.25 4.62 3.34
C LYS A 142 29.81 4.92 3.72
N GLU A 143 29.46 6.19 3.84
CA GLU A 143 28.11 6.64 4.17
C GLU A 143 27.12 6.19 3.08
N ASP A 144 27.47 6.44 1.81
CA ASP A 144 26.71 5.95 0.66
C ASP A 144 26.54 4.43 0.73
N ILE A 145 27.60 3.67 1.00
CA ILE A 145 27.51 2.21 1.09
C ILE A 145 26.70 1.72 2.28
N GLU A 146 26.76 2.40 3.42
CA GLU A 146 25.94 2.05 4.59
C GLU A 146 24.45 2.23 4.28
N ILE A 147 24.08 3.34 3.63
CA ILE A 147 22.71 3.60 3.17
C ILE A 147 22.27 2.54 2.17
N LEU A 148 23.15 2.19 1.23
CA LEU A 148 22.89 1.17 0.22
C LEU A 148 22.71 -0.24 0.82
N GLN A 149 23.48 -0.61 1.85
CA GLN A 149 23.33 -1.87 2.57
C GLN A 149 22.01 -1.93 3.35
N LYS A 150 21.62 -0.81 3.99
CA LYS A 150 20.32 -0.67 4.64
C LYS A 150 19.18 -0.83 3.64
N TYR A 151 19.29 -0.23 2.46
CA TYR A 151 18.30 -0.38 1.40
C TYR A 151 18.18 -1.84 0.92
N GLN A 152 19.30 -2.54 0.68
CA GLN A 152 19.25 -3.94 0.25
C GLN A 152 18.64 -4.86 1.31
N ALA A 153 18.97 -4.64 2.59
CA ALA A 153 18.37 -5.37 3.69
C ALA A 153 16.87 -5.10 3.79
N PHE A 154 16.45 -3.84 3.62
CA PHE A 154 15.06 -3.42 3.60
C PHE A 154 14.27 -4.05 2.45
N GLU A 155 14.75 -3.99 1.21
CA GLU A 155 14.09 -4.63 0.06
C GLU A 155 13.97 -6.15 0.22
N PHE A 156 15.00 -6.79 0.79
CA PHE A 156 14.96 -8.23 1.07
C PHE A 156 13.93 -8.58 2.14
N SER A 157 13.83 -7.80 3.23
CA SER A 157 12.86 -8.04 4.30
C SER A 157 11.42 -7.71 3.87
N HIS A 158 11.24 -6.82 2.90
CA HIS A 158 9.93 -6.39 2.38
C HIS A 158 9.55 -7.03 1.04
N ALA A 159 10.33 -7.99 0.52
CA ALA A 159 10.08 -8.62 -0.78
C ALA A 159 8.69 -9.28 -0.91
N SER A 160 8.10 -9.72 0.21
CA SER A 160 6.76 -10.31 0.27
C SER A 160 5.66 -9.34 0.73
N HIS A 161 5.98 -8.05 0.94
CA HIS A 161 5.09 -7.07 1.57
C HIS A 161 3.73 -6.95 0.86
N TYR A 162 3.70 -7.11 -0.46
CA TYR A 162 2.48 -7.02 -1.27
C TYR A 162 1.94 -8.37 -1.76
N SER A 163 2.48 -9.49 -1.27
CA SER A 163 2.13 -10.83 -1.78
C SER A 163 0.68 -11.23 -1.47
N GLU A 164 0.19 -10.93 -0.26
CA GLU A 164 -1.20 -11.18 0.13
C GLU A 164 -2.17 -10.34 -0.69
N LEU A 165 -1.87 -9.05 -0.87
CA LEU A 165 -2.61 -8.13 -1.75
C LEU A 165 -2.68 -8.63 -3.19
N SER A 166 -1.57 -9.10 -3.74
CA SER A 166 -1.51 -9.67 -5.08
C SER A 166 -2.41 -10.91 -5.21
N SER A 167 -2.38 -11.79 -4.21
CA SER A 167 -3.24 -12.97 -4.17
C SER A 167 -4.72 -12.60 -4.10
N LEU A 168 -5.09 -11.62 -3.28
CA LEU A 168 -6.47 -11.14 -3.16
C LEU A 168 -6.99 -10.52 -4.46
N ILE A 169 -6.17 -9.71 -5.15
CA ILE A 169 -6.51 -9.14 -6.46
C ILE A 169 -6.72 -10.26 -7.50
N SER A 170 -5.89 -11.30 -7.46
CA SER A 170 -6.06 -12.48 -8.31
C SER A 170 -7.39 -13.22 -8.05
N ASP A 171 -7.76 -13.39 -6.78
CA ASP A 171 -9.05 -14.00 -6.40
C ASP A 171 -10.25 -13.14 -6.83
N VAL A 172 -10.16 -11.82 -6.69
CA VAL A 172 -11.17 -10.87 -7.21
C VAL A 172 -11.33 -11.02 -8.72
N ASN A 173 -10.23 -10.99 -9.48
CA ASN A 173 -10.26 -11.12 -10.93
C ASN A 173 -10.85 -12.47 -11.37
N THR A 174 -10.52 -13.54 -10.65
CA THR A 174 -11.08 -14.88 -10.89
C THR A 174 -12.58 -14.89 -10.66
N GLY A 175 -13.06 -14.32 -9.54
CA GLY A 175 -14.48 -14.21 -9.24
C GLY A 175 -15.24 -13.39 -10.28
N LEU A 176 -14.71 -12.23 -10.68
CA LEU A 176 -15.29 -11.37 -11.71
C LEU A 176 -15.40 -12.08 -13.07
N ALA A 177 -14.34 -12.79 -13.49
CA ALA A 177 -14.34 -13.55 -14.74
C ALA A 177 -15.35 -14.71 -14.70
N GLN A 178 -15.47 -15.40 -13.58
CA GLN A 178 -16.43 -16.50 -13.42
C GLN A 178 -17.87 -15.98 -13.42
N LEU A 179 -18.17 -14.91 -12.66
CA LEU A 179 -19.52 -14.35 -12.56
C LEU A 179 -19.95 -13.69 -13.87
N GLY A 180 -19.07 -12.88 -14.45
CA GLY A 180 -19.31 -12.16 -15.71
C GLY A 180 -19.37 -13.04 -16.95
N ASN A 181 -19.17 -14.34 -16.83
CA ASN A 181 -19.26 -15.28 -17.95
C ASN A 181 -20.70 -15.31 -18.51
N PRO A 182 -20.93 -14.89 -19.77
CA PRO A 182 -22.28 -14.87 -20.36
C PRO A 182 -22.96 -16.24 -20.38
N ALA A 183 -22.18 -17.34 -20.37
CA ALA A 183 -22.71 -18.70 -20.32
C ALA A 183 -23.42 -19.04 -19.00
N ASN A 184 -23.29 -18.19 -17.97
CA ASN A 184 -24.06 -18.31 -16.74
C ASN A 184 -25.52 -17.94 -16.95
N PHE A 185 -25.85 -17.08 -17.92
CA PHE A 185 -27.23 -16.75 -18.24
C PHE A 185 -27.82 -17.82 -19.16
N LEU A 186 -28.90 -18.48 -18.73
CA LEU A 186 -29.53 -19.56 -19.48
C LEU A 186 -30.56 -19.00 -20.47
N ASN A 187 -31.56 -18.27 -19.97
CA ASN A 187 -32.60 -17.61 -20.76
C ASN A 187 -33.48 -16.73 -19.83
N PRO A 188 -34.34 -15.85 -20.37
CA PRO A 188 -35.17 -14.96 -19.55
C PRO A 188 -36.12 -15.66 -18.57
N ARG A 189 -36.50 -16.92 -18.81
CA ARG A 189 -37.44 -17.67 -17.96
C ARG A 189 -36.73 -18.35 -16.79
N GLU A 190 -35.55 -18.92 -17.05
CA GLU A 190 -34.74 -19.67 -16.07
C GLU A 190 -33.69 -18.79 -15.38
N GLY A 191 -33.39 -17.62 -15.94
CA GLY A 191 -32.41 -16.67 -15.42
C GLY A 191 -30.99 -17.22 -15.53
N TYR A 192 -30.27 -17.23 -14.42
CA TYR A 192 -28.88 -17.69 -14.34
C TYR A 192 -28.79 -19.15 -13.88
N ARG A 193 -27.70 -19.82 -14.25
CA ARG A 193 -27.31 -21.10 -13.69
C ARG A 193 -27.05 -20.92 -12.19
N ILE A 194 -27.67 -21.78 -11.39
CA ILE A 194 -27.37 -21.85 -9.96
C ILE A 194 -26.00 -22.49 -9.81
N VAL A 195 -25.04 -21.71 -9.34
CA VAL A 195 -23.66 -22.13 -9.07
C VAL A 195 -23.43 -21.99 -7.57
N ASP A 196 -22.88 -23.03 -6.97
CA ASP A 196 -22.43 -22.97 -5.58
C ASP A 196 -21.03 -22.32 -5.54
N TYR A 197 -21.02 -20.99 -5.49
CA TYR A 197 -19.78 -20.22 -5.35
C TYR A 197 -19.11 -20.44 -3.98
N GLY A 198 -19.87 -20.84 -2.95
CA GLY A 198 -19.35 -21.11 -1.62
C GLY A 198 -18.28 -22.21 -1.59
N ASN A 199 -18.25 -23.07 -2.61
CA ASN A 199 -17.24 -24.11 -2.77
C ASN A 199 -16.01 -23.69 -3.59
N GLN A 200 -16.06 -22.55 -4.27
CA GLN A 200 -14.93 -22.02 -5.06
C GLN A 200 -13.83 -21.48 -4.14
N GLN A 201 -12.57 -21.72 -4.50
CA GLN A 201 -11.43 -21.29 -3.70
C GLN A 201 -11.37 -19.77 -3.55
N TRP A 202 -11.51 -19.04 -4.66
CA TRP A 202 -11.52 -17.57 -4.66
C TRP A 202 -12.57 -17.02 -3.69
N PHE A 203 -13.78 -17.59 -3.70
CA PHE A 203 -14.88 -17.14 -2.85
C PHE A 203 -14.58 -17.38 -1.37
N LYS A 204 -14.04 -18.57 -1.02
CA LYS A 204 -13.63 -18.89 0.34
C LYS A 204 -12.51 -17.96 0.84
N ASN A 205 -11.53 -17.66 -0.01
CA ASN A 205 -10.44 -16.75 0.31
C ASN A 205 -10.96 -15.33 0.57
N LEU A 206 -11.76 -14.78 -0.36
CA LEU A 206 -12.33 -13.44 -0.21
C LEU A 206 -13.23 -13.34 1.03
N LYS A 207 -14.08 -14.35 1.25
CA LYS A 207 -14.93 -14.41 2.44
C LYS A 207 -14.12 -14.45 3.73
N GLY A 208 -13.12 -15.33 3.80
CA GLY A 208 -12.24 -15.46 4.97
C GLY A 208 -11.51 -14.14 5.28
N TYR A 209 -10.98 -13.48 4.24
CA TYR A 209 -10.38 -12.16 4.37
C TYR A 209 -11.40 -11.12 4.85
N ASN A 210 -12.57 -11.03 4.21
CA ASN A 210 -13.64 -10.11 4.59
C ASN A 210 -14.13 -10.29 6.04
N ASP A 211 -14.12 -11.51 6.54
CA ASP A 211 -14.54 -11.86 7.91
C ASP A 211 -13.46 -11.52 8.95
N SER A 212 -12.17 -11.46 8.55
CA SER A 212 -11.08 -11.03 9.42
C SER A 212 -10.96 -9.52 9.53
N GLN A 213 -11.59 -8.75 8.63
CA GLN A 213 -11.55 -7.29 8.64
C GLN A 213 -12.50 -6.69 9.68
N PRO A 214 -12.19 -5.48 10.22
CA PRO A 214 -13.08 -4.78 11.13
C PRO A 214 -14.43 -4.49 10.47
N LYS A 215 -15.51 -4.55 11.26
CA LYS A 215 -16.89 -4.32 10.79
C LYS A 215 -17.15 -2.89 10.31
N SER A 216 -16.35 -1.95 10.77
CA SER A 216 -16.44 -0.54 10.41
C SER A 216 -15.05 0.06 10.42
N ARG A 217 -14.79 0.95 9.48
CA ARG A 217 -13.55 1.72 9.39
C ARG A 217 -13.89 3.19 9.61
N VAL A 218 -13.26 3.80 10.60
CA VAL A 218 -13.38 5.24 10.88
C VAL A 218 -12.00 5.84 10.71
N GLU A 219 -11.92 6.93 9.96
CA GLU A 219 -10.67 7.59 9.66
C GLU A 219 -10.83 9.10 9.66
N THR A 220 -9.75 9.80 9.98
CA THR A 220 -9.67 11.25 9.91
C THR A 220 -8.77 11.63 8.75
N VAL A 221 -9.30 12.43 7.84
CA VAL A 221 -8.61 12.93 6.66
C VAL A 221 -8.43 14.43 6.81
N THR A 222 -7.27 14.92 6.40
CA THR A 222 -7.00 16.34 6.29
C THR A 222 -7.39 16.82 4.90
N GLU A 223 -8.25 17.81 4.83
CA GLU A 223 -8.71 18.44 3.59
C GLU A 223 -8.48 19.95 3.64
N LEU A 224 -8.61 20.61 2.49
CA LEU A 224 -8.60 22.07 2.41
C LEU A 224 -10.03 22.58 2.21
N ASP A 225 -10.45 23.55 3.02
CA ASP A 225 -11.73 24.24 2.81
C ASP A 225 -11.65 25.18 1.59
N ALA A 226 -12.79 25.80 1.24
CA ALA A 226 -12.88 26.73 0.11
C ALA A 226 -11.99 27.98 0.24
N ALA A 227 -11.49 28.27 1.45
CA ALA A 227 -10.56 29.37 1.73
C ALA A 227 -9.09 28.90 1.80
N GLY A 228 -8.83 27.60 1.60
CA GLY A 228 -7.50 27.00 1.66
C GLY A 228 -7.03 26.68 3.08
N ASN A 229 -7.91 26.69 4.08
CA ASN A 229 -7.57 26.29 5.44
C ASN A 229 -7.62 24.77 5.59
N ILE A 230 -6.72 24.26 6.41
CA ILE A 230 -6.68 22.86 6.82
C ILE A 230 -7.91 22.57 7.69
N VAL A 231 -8.71 21.58 7.28
CA VAL A 231 -9.82 21.02 8.06
C VAL A 231 -9.66 19.52 8.24
N TYR A 232 -10.12 19.00 9.36
CA TYR A 232 -10.12 17.56 9.64
C TYR A 232 -11.52 17.02 9.45
N VAL A 233 -11.65 16.06 8.54
CA VAL A 233 -12.92 15.44 8.15
C VAL A 233 -12.90 13.98 8.57
N VAL A 234 -13.97 13.53 9.24
CA VAL A 234 -14.11 12.13 9.63
C VAL A 234 -14.90 11.40 8.55
N TYR A 235 -14.37 10.25 8.12
CA TYR A 235 -15.05 9.32 7.22
C TYR A 235 -15.36 8.02 7.98
N THR A 236 -16.57 7.52 7.79
CA THR A 236 -17.02 6.20 8.26
C THR A 236 -17.32 5.35 7.03
N ASN A 237 -16.57 4.26 6.84
CA ASN A 237 -16.64 3.37 5.67
C ASN A 237 -16.57 4.12 4.33
N GLY A 238 -15.65 5.08 4.24
CA GLY A 238 -15.43 5.89 3.03
C GLY A 238 -16.51 6.93 2.73
N VAL A 239 -17.48 7.14 3.63
CA VAL A 239 -18.48 8.21 3.52
C VAL A 239 -18.24 9.24 4.59
N LYS A 240 -18.29 10.53 4.23
CA LYS A 240 -18.12 11.63 5.17
C LYS A 240 -19.16 11.54 6.30
N ASP A 241 -18.67 11.50 7.52
CA ASP A 241 -19.49 11.47 8.74
C ASP A 241 -19.59 12.90 9.29
N GLU A 242 -20.64 13.63 8.89
CA GLU A 242 -20.84 15.03 9.29
C GLU A 242 -20.94 15.18 10.80
N LYS A 243 -21.50 14.17 11.50
CA LYS A 243 -21.67 14.22 12.95
C LYS A 243 -20.34 14.07 13.66
N LEU A 244 -19.56 13.05 13.32
CA LEU A 244 -18.23 12.85 13.91
C LEU A 244 -17.26 13.97 13.51
N THR A 245 -17.38 14.49 12.29
CA THR A 245 -16.61 15.66 11.82
C THR A 245 -16.91 16.89 12.67
N ALA A 246 -18.19 17.17 12.95
CA ALA A 246 -18.58 18.29 13.82
C ALA A 246 -18.07 18.09 15.25
N GLN A 247 -18.14 16.88 15.80
CA GLN A 247 -17.64 16.56 17.14
C GLN A 247 -16.12 16.76 17.24
N LEU A 248 -15.36 16.29 16.26
CA LEU A 248 -13.91 16.49 16.20
C LEU A 248 -13.56 17.98 16.10
N THR A 249 -14.27 18.71 15.25
CA THR A 249 -14.07 20.16 15.06
C THR A 249 -14.29 20.92 16.36
N GLU A 250 -15.32 20.56 17.14
CA GLU A 250 -15.60 21.21 18.42
C GLU A 250 -14.54 20.87 19.47
N ALA A 251 -14.16 19.60 19.59
CA ALA A 251 -13.11 19.16 20.52
C ALA A 251 -11.77 19.86 20.25
N MET A 252 -11.41 20.09 18.98
CA MET A 252 -10.21 20.84 18.64
C MET A 252 -10.32 22.34 18.96
N LYS A 253 -11.50 22.95 18.91
CA LYS A 253 -11.64 24.35 19.34
C LYS A 253 -11.47 24.50 20.85
N GLU A 254 -12.01 23.56 21.61
CA GLU A 254 -11.85 23.53 23.07
C GLU A 254 -10.39 23.35 23.47
N SER A 255 -9.63 22.48 22.77
CA SER A 255 -8.22 22.23 23.10
C SER A 255 -7.25 23.36 22.73
N TRP A 256 -7.70 24.39 22.01
CA TRP A 256 -6.89 25.58 21.66
C TRP A 256 -7.17 26.77 22.59
N LEU A 257 -8.15 26.63 23.49
CA LEU A 257 -8.55 27.65 24.45
C LEU A 257 -8.02 27.39 25.87
N ASP A 258 -7.32 26.26 26.08
CA ASP A 258 -6.52 25.92 27.27
C ASP A 258 -5.02 26.19 27.03
#